data_AF-A0A1B0A6R8-F1
#
_entry.id   AF-A0A1B0A6R8-F1
#
_cell.length_a   1.000
_cell.length_b   1.000
_cell.length_c   1.000
_cell.angle_alpha   90.00
_cell.angle_beta   90.00
_cell.angle_gamma   90.00
#
_symmetry.space_group_name_H-M   'P 1'
#
loop_
_entity.id
_entity.type
_entity.pdbx_description
1 polymer ?
#
loop_
_entity_poly.entity_id
_entity_poly.type
_entity_poly.pdbx_seq_one_letter_code
_entity_poly.pdbx_strand_id
1 'polypeptide(L)'
;MLSTPEQRKHEYNLHRERVHRAKAIVDHQPPTIHAGNFVRFTKLKEDVDTYFGQYMRNVRLLVSLNGTLRTKGEVDSFRTTQPAIQRDLRAKLRQLNQLELDNLAFGARILCVKGDLDTRRPRQFRQKRKRRLPKFTPPHALLRKYENLKIPDDDSRLRSLFRPKIWFDMEVKGYRPLGVIVIQLYTEAAPQVVLELVRLCIKKDMERLQFVRLFSGLWVDADLTLDSKTLINKNIEYDMRAVDHGIHSGVFHFSVEDGKANRRGIFSFSISFKRLRVLNGRRVGFGHVVRGAKTLNCVQDYSTKNGKPTKEVVIMNCGVIH
;
A
#
# COMPACT_ATOMS: atom_id res chain seq x y z
N MET A 1 -48.05 3.14 62.98
CA MET A 1 -48.20 4.48 63.58
C MET A 1 -48.10 5.49 62.46
N LEU A 2 -49.23 6.10 62.06
CA LEU A 2 -49.30 7.03 60.93
C LEU A 2 -48.73 8.38 61.38
N SER A 3 -47.61 8.80 60.78
CA SER A 3 -46.97 10.11 61.00
C SER A 3 -47.97 11.24 60.83
N THR A 4 -48.04 12.17 61.79
CA THR A 4 -48.96 13.31 61.72
C THR A 4 -48.63 14.20 60.51
N PRO A 5 -49.62 14.88 59.92
CA PRO A 5 -49.42 15.71 58.72
C PRO A 5 -48.36 16.82 58.93
N GLU A 6 -48.24 17.31 60.17
CA GLU A 6 -47.22 18.31 60.54
C GLU A 6 -45.79 17.74 60.51
N GLN A 7 -45.60 16.50 60.97
CA GLN A 7 -44.30 15.83 60.91
C GLN A 7 -43.85 15.61 59.47
N ARG A 8 -44.76 15.19 58.59
CA ARG A 8 -44.46 15.06 57.15
C ARG A 8 -44.07 16.39 56.52
N LYS A 9 -44.73 17.49 56.89
CA LYS A 9 -44.40 18.83 56.41
C LYS A 9 -43.02 19.27 56.88
N HIS A 10 -42.66 18.97 58.13
CA HIS A 10 -41.34 19.26 58.68
C HIS A 10 -40.23 18.47 57.98
N GLU A 11 -40.41 17.16 57.81
CA GLU A 11 -39.45 16.30 57.10
C GLU A 11 -39.28 16.71 55.64
N TYR A 12 -40.36 17.12 54.97
CA TYR A 12 -40.31 17.64 53.61
C TYR A 12 -39.49 18.94 53.50
N ASN A 13 -39.63 19.85 54.47
CA ASN A 13 -38.84 21.07 54.51
C ASN A 13 -37.35 20.76 54.77
N LEU A 14 -37.04 19.85 55.69
CA LEU A 14 -35.66 19.40 55.93
C LEU A 14 -35.05 18.70 54.71
N HIS A 15 -35.86 17.97 53.93
CA HIS A 15 -35.40 17.38 52.67
C HIS A 15 -35.10 18.46 51.63
N ARG A 16 -35.97 19.47 51.47
CA ARG A 16 -35.75 20.61 50.57
C ARG A 16 -34.47 21.36 50.92
N GLU A 17 -34.19 21.61 52.20
CA GLU A 17 -32.96 22.26 52.62
C GLU A 17 -31.72 21.42 52.29
N ARG A 18 -31.79 20.09 52.46
CA ARG A 18 -30.71 19.18 52.09
C ARG A 18 -30.43 19.17 50.59
N VAL A 19 -31.47 19.14 49.76
CA VAL A 19 -31.34 19.22 48.30
C VAL A 19 -30.78 20.57 47.86
N HIS A 20 -31.27 21.67 48.45
CA HIS A 20 -30.80 23.01 48.12
C HIS A 20 -29.33 23.24 48.50
N ARG A 21 -28.84 22.60 49.57
CA ARG A 21 -27.45 22.71 50.01
C ARG A 21 -26.52 21.65 49.41
N ALA A 22 -27.04 20.77 48.54
CA ALA A 22 -26.23 19.75 47.89
C ALA A 22 -25.24 20.39 46.89
N LYS A 23 -23.94 20.21 47.12
CA LYS A 23 -22.89 20.59 46.18
C LYS A 23 -22.43 19.36 45.39
N ALA A 24 -22.23 19.51 44.09
CA ALA A 24 -21.69 18.44 43.25
C ALA A 24 -20.24 18.12 43.69
N ILE A 25 -19.98 16.84 43.99
CA ILE A 25 -18.63 16.34 44.36
C ILE A 25 -17.72 16.31 43.13
N VAL A 26 -18.31 16.12 41.94
CA VAL A 26 -17.59 16.05 40.67
C VAL A 26 -17.68 17.40 40.00
N ASP A 27 -16.53 18.00 39.74
CA ASP A 27 -16.45 19.23 38.96
C ASP A 27 -16.85 18.95 37.51
N HIS A 28 -17.84 19.68 37.01
CA HIS A 28 -18.33 19.59 35.64
C HIS A 28 -17.78 20.73 34.77
N GLN A 29 -16.91 21.59 35.31
CA GLN A 29 -16.33 22.68 34.55
C GLN A 29 -15.33 22.15 33.52
N PRO A 30 -15.30 22.75 32.33
CA PRO A 30 -14.31 22.38 31.33
C PRO A 30 -12.90 22.70 31.86
N PRO A 31 -11.91 21.82 31.63
CA PRO A 31 -10.55 22.08 32.08
C PRO A 31 -10.01 23.37 31.47
N THR A 32 -9.27 24.15 32.25
CA THR A 32 -8.66 25.39 31.77
C THR A 32 -7.55 25.09 30.76
N ILE A 33 -7.83 25.35 29.48
CA ILE A 33 -6.91 25.11 28.38
C ILE A 33 -5.89 26.27 28.31
N HIS A 34 -4.64 26.03 28.72
CA HIS A 34 -3.58 27.02 28.55
C HIS A 34 -3.17 27.10 27.08
N ALA A 35 -3.47 28.23 26.42
CA ALA A 35 -3.17 28.44 25.00
C ALA A 35 -1.69 28.18 24.62
N GLY A 36 -0.75 28.41 25.54
CA GLY A 36 0.68 28.13 25.32
C GLY A 36 1.04 26.65 25.12
N ASN A 37 0.22 25.71 25.58
CA ASN A 37 0.45 24.27 25.33
C ASN A 37 0.02 23.86 23.92
N PHE A 38 -0.89 24.62 23.30
CA PHE A 38 -1.41 24.36 21.95
C PHE A 38 -0.69 25.18 20.90
N VAL A 39 -0.29 26.41 21.24
CA VAL A 39 0.51 27.27 20.38
C VAL A 39 1.98 26.95 20.61
N ARG A 40 2.53 26.06 19.78
CA ARG A 40 3.96 25.73 19.77
C ARG A 40 4.78 26.93 19.26
N PHE A 41 4.94 27.97 20.07
CA PHE A 41 5.58 29.23 19.69
C PHE A 41 6.98 29.06 19.08
N THR A 42 7.77 28.10 19.57
CA THR A 42 9.09 27.77 19.01
C THR A 42 8.99 27.24 17.59
N LYS A 43 8.07 26.30 17.35
CA LYS A 43 7.83 25.73 16.03
C LYS A 43 7.28 26.77 15.05
N LEU A 44 6.44 27.69 15.53
CA LEU A 44 5.89 28.76 14.71
C LEU A 44 7.00 29.71 14.23
N LYS A 45 7.99 30.00 15.09
CA LYS A 45 9.18 30.78 14.69
C LYS A 45 10.00 30.06 13.62
N GLU A 46 10.26 28.76 13.81
CA GLU A 46 10.96 27.94 12.81
C GLU A 46 10.20 27.86 11.47
N ASP A 47 8.86 27.72 11.52
CA ASP A 47 8.00 27.69 10.34
C ASP A 47 8.05 29.04 9.59
N VAL A 48 8.13 30.17 10.32
CA VAL A 48 8.31 31.51 9.73
C VAL A 48 9.69 31.64 9.07
N ASP A 49 10.76 31.22 9.73
CA ASP A 49 12.13 31.29 9.19
C ASP A 49 12.28 30.41 7.94
N THR A 50 11.69 29.21 7.96
CA THR A 50 11.69 28.30 6.81
C THR A 50 10.87 28.87 5.65
N TYR A 51 9.72 29.48 5.92
CA TYR A 51 8.90 30.16 4.91
C TYR A 51 9.67 31.30 4.26
N PHE A 52 10.28 32.20 5.04
CA PHE A 52 11.08 33.30 4.49
C PHE A 52 12.30 32.79 3.71
N GLY A 53 12.95 31.73 4.18
CA GLY A 53 14.05 31.08 3.46
C GLY A 53 13.63 30.52 2.11
N GLN A 54 12.46 29.86 2.04
CA GLN A 54 11.89 29.36 0.78
C GLN A 54 11.46 30.50 -0.14
N TYR A 55 10.79 31.52 0.41
CA TYR A 55 10.35 32.71 -0.32
C TYR A 55 11.52 33.41 -1.00
N MET A 56 12.61 33.67 -0.27
CA MET A 56 13.80 34.33 -0.81
C MET A 56 14.49 33.50 -1.91
N ARG A 57 14.49 32.17 -1.80
CA ARG A 57 15.01 31.28 -2.86
C ARG A 57 14.14 31.36 -4.11
N ASN A 58 12.81 31.34 -3.95
CA ASN A 58 11.87 31.47 -5.07
C ASN A 58 12.01 32.83 -5.77
N VAL A 59 12.16 33.91 -5.01
CA VAL A 59 12.42 35.25 -5.54
C VAL A 59 13.71 35.26 -6.36
N ARG A 60 14.82 34.69 -5.85
CA ARG A 60 16.07 34.60 -6.61
C ARG A 60 15.91 33.80 -7.90
N LEU A 61 15.22 32.67 -7.85
CA LEU A 61 14.96 31.85 -9.04
C LEU A 61 14.19 32.64 -10.10
N LEU A 62 13.17 33.41 -9.70
CA LEU A 62 12.41 34.26 -10.62
C LEU A 62 13.26 35.38 -11.22
N VAL A 63 14.13 36.01 -10.43
CA VAL A 63 15.07 37.03 -10.92
C VAL A 63 16.05 36.42 -11.92
N SER A 64 16.66 35.27 -11.58
CA SER A 64 17.56 34.55 -12.50
C SER A 64 16.85 34.13 -13.78
N LEU A 65 15.62 33.61 -13.67
CA LEU A 65 14.82 33.18 -14.82
C LEU A 65 14.49 34.36 -15.74
N ASN A 66 14.07 35.49 -15.18
CA ASN A 66 13.82 36.72 -15.94
C ASN A 66 15.10 37.26 -16.59
N GLY A 67 16.24 37.16 -15.89
CA GLY A 67 17.56 37.42 -16.46
C GLY A 67 17.83 36.56 -17.70
N THR A 68 17.71 35.23 -17.58
CA THR A 68 17.95 34.30 -18.69
C THR A 68 17.00 34.48 -19.87
N LEU A 69 15.73 34.80 -19.62
CA LEU A 69 14.73 35.06 -20.65
C LEU A 69 15.04 36.34 -21.43
N ARG A 70 15.43 37.41 -20.72
CA ARG A 70 15.76 38.70 -21.35
C ARG A 70 17.05 38.64 -22.14
N THR A 71 18.06 37.92 -21.65
CA THR A 71 19.33 37.75 -22.35
C THR A 71 19.31 36.60 -23.37
N LYS A 72 18.17 35.91 -23.55
CA LYS A 72 17.98 34.74 -24.43
C LYS A 72 19.07 33.65 -24.28
N GLY A 73 19.77 33.62 -23.14
CA GLY A 73 20.89 32.73 -22.93
C GLY A 73 22.15 33.12 -23.70
N GLU A 74 22.57 34.38 -23.67
CA GLU A 74 24.01 34.68 -23.77
C GLU A 74 24.73 34.08 -22.55
N VAL A 75 25.04 32.80 -22.66
CA VAL A 75 26.09 32.19 -21.86
C VAL A 75 27.38 32.67 -22.49
N ASP A 76 28.01 33.68 -21.90
CA ASP A 76 29.39 34.02 -22.22
C ASP A 76 30.25 32.79 -21.87
N SER A 77 30.37 31.90 -22.83
CA SER A 77 31.16 30.66 -22.75
C SER A 77 32.65 30.99 -22.92
N PHE A 78 32.98 32.25 -23.17
CA PHE A 78 34.34 32.72 -23.17
C PHE A 78 34.72 33.17 -21.76
N ARG A 79 35.67 32.41 -21.21
CA ARG A 79 36.26 32.62 -19.90
C ARG A 79 37.08 33.93 -19.90
N THR A 80 36.42 35.08 -19.78
CA THR A 80 37.04 36.42 -19.73
C THR A 80 37.70 36.72 -18.39
N THR A 81 37.38 35.97 -17.34
CA THR A 81 38.15 35.95 -16.09
C THR A 81 38.79 34.59 -15.90
N GLN A 82 40.10 34.56 -15.69
CA GLN A 82 40.75 33.35 -15.18
C GLN A 82 40.06 33.03 -13.84
N PRO A 83 39.41 31.87 -13.69
CA PRO A 83 38.87 31.52 -12.39
C PRO A 83 40.04 31.51 -11.43
N ALA A 84 39.86 32.11 -10.27
CA ALA A 84 40.72 31.84 -9.13
C ALA A 84 40.61 30.34 -8.88
N ILE A 85 41.52 29.57 -9.48
CA ILE A 85 41.67 28.16 -9.18
C ILE A 85 42.20 28.19 -7.77
N GLN A 86 41.31 28.09 -6.78
CA GLN A 86 41.70 27.63 -5.46
C GLN A 86 42.16 26.20 -5.66
N ARG A 87 43.43 26.07 -6.04
CA ARG A 87 44.21 24.85 -5.96
C ARG A 87 44.48 24.68 -4.49
N ASP A 88 43.46 24.31 -3.70
CA ASP A 88 43.72 23.72 -2.40
C ASP A 88 44.23 22.29 -2.63
N LEU A 89 45.41 22.24 -3.25
CA LEU A 89 46.19 21.05 -3.54
C LEU A 89 46.40 20.28 -2.23
N ARG A 90 46.53 20.99 -1.11
CA ARG A 90 46.66 20.40 0.22
C ARG A 90 45.38 19.69 0.66
N ALA A 91 44.19 20.26 0.43
CA ALA A 91 42.94 19.55 0.70
C ALA A 91 42.77 18.31 -0.19
N LYS A 92 43.08 18.41 -1.49
CA LYS A 92 43.01 17.25 -2.40
C LYS A 92 44.03 16.17 -2.05
N LEU A 93 45.26 16.53 -1.69
CA LEU A 93 46.28 15.59 -1.22
C LEU A 93 45.86 14.92 0.08
N ARG A 94 45.27 15.66 1.02
CA ARG A 94 44.68 15.06 2.24
C ARG A 94 43.59 14.04 1.91
N GLN A 95 42.70 14.36 0.97
CA GLN A 95 41.63 13.46 0.53
C GLN A 95 42.18 12.21 -0.17
N LEU A 96 43.21 12.35 -1.01
CA LEU A 96 43.87 11.23 -1.67
C LEU A 96 44.57 10.31 -0.67
N ASN A 97 45.31 10.88 0.28
CA ASN A 97 45.95 10.10 1.33
C ASN A 97 44.92 9.32 2.17
N GLN A 98 43.77 9.93 2.44
CA GLN A 98 42.71 9.29 3.19
C GLN A 98 42.06 8.13 2.40
N LEU A 99 41.82 8.33 1.10
CA LEU A 99 41.38 7.27 0.19
C LEU A 99 42.39 6.12 0.09
N GLU A 100 43.69 6.40 0.07
CA GLU A 100 44.72 5.36 0.07
C GLU A 100 44.70 4.53 1.36
N LEU A 101 44.57 5.18 2.52
CA LEU A 101 44.43 4.49 3.81
C LEU A 101 43.17 3.62 3.84
N ASP A 102 42.04 4.14 3.36
CA ASP A 102 40.78 3.40 3.28
C ASP A 102 40.88 2.20 2.33
N ASN A 103 41.51 2.38 1.17
CA ASN A 103 41.74 1.30 0.20
C ASN A 103 42.68 0.22 0.78
N LEU A 104 43.72 0.62 1.51
CA LEU A 104 44.65 -0.32 2.14
C LEU A 104 43.97 -1.10 3.27
N ALA A 105 43.15 -0.42 4.08
CA ALA A 105 42.33 -1.07 5.11
C ALA A 105 41.30 -2.03 4.49
N PHE A 106 40.65 -1.64 3.39
CA PHE A 106 39.72 -2.50 2.66
C PHE A 106 40.41 -3.71 2.04
N GLY A 107 41.59 -3.51 1.45
CA GLY A 107 42.44 -4.58 0.91
C GLY A 107 42.88 -5.57 1.99
N ALA A 108 43.34 -5.08 3.15
CA ALA A 108 43.67 -5.91 4.30
C ALA A 108 42.46 -6.74 4.77
N ARG A 109 41.26 -6.15 4.77
CA ARG A 109 40.01 -6.87 5.08
C ARG A 109 39.73 -7.96 4.05
N ILE A 110 39.87 -7.70 2.75
CA ILE A 110 39.67 -8.72 1.72
C ILE A 110 40.67 -9.88 1.87
N LEU A 111 41.94 -9.56 2.11
CA LEU A 111 43.00 -10.56 2.27
C LEU A 111 42.82 -11.40 3.54
N CYS A 112 42.34 -10.80 4.63
CA CYS A 112 42.08 -11.50 5.89
C CYS A 112 40.75 -12.27 5.90
N VAL A 113 39.83 -11.99 4.98
CA VAL A 113 38.60 -12.77 4.81
C VAL A 113 38.95 -14.11 4.18
N LYS A 114 39.20 -15.09 5.04
CA LYS A 114 39.15 -16.50 4.67
C LYS A 114 37.67 -16.85 4.50
N GLY A 115 37.29 -17.36 3.33
CA GLY A 115 35.93 -17.84 3.12
C GLY A 115 35.65 -18.99 4.09
N ASP A 116 34.65 -18.83 4.98
CA ASP A 116 34.18 -19.90 5.87
C ASP A 116 33.66 -21.13 5.10
N LEU A 117 33.39 -20.97 3.80
CA LEU A 117 32.91 -22.03 2.91
C LEU A 117 34.05 -22.54 2.02
N ASP A 118 34.46 -23.80 2.24
CA ASP A 118 35.35 -24.53 1.34
C ASP A 118 34.60 -24.96 0.06
N THR A 119 34.62 -24.10 -0.96
CA THR A 119 33.95 -24.32 -2.26
C THR A 119 34.49 -25.51 -3.06
N ARG A 120 35.60 -26.13 -2.63
CA ARG A 120 36.21 -27.31 -3.27
C ARG A 120 35.51 -28.62 -2.89
N ARG A 121 34.55 -28.58 -1.94
CA ARG A 121 33.73 -29.73 -1.51
C ARG A 121 32.26 -29.59 -1.93
N PRO A 122 31.92 -29.79 -3.22
CA PRO A 122 30.54 -29.59 -3.72
C PRO A 122 29.50 -30.52 -3.06
N ARG A 123 29.93 -31.64 -2.46
CA ARG A 123 29.04 -32.58 -1.77
C ARG A 123 28.44 -32.03 -0.47
N GLN A 124 29.10 -31.09 0.21
CA GLN A 124 28.57 -30.45 1.42
C GLN A 124 27.52 -29.39 1.11
N PHE A 125 27.52 -28.84 -0.10
CA PHE A 125 26.51 -27.90 -0.61
C PHE A 125 25.40 -28.60 -1.40
N ARG A 126 25.06 -29.85 -1.05
CA ARG A 126 23.86 -30.49 -1.58
C ARG A 126 22.69 -29.53 -1.34
N GLN A 127 22.15 -28.99 -2.44
CA GLN A 127 20.98 -28.12 -2.43
C GLN A 127 19.97 -28.73 -1.46
N LYS A 128 19.52 -27.96 -0.46
CA LYS A 128 18.46 -28.38 0.46
C LYS A 128 17.41 -29.08 -0.39
N ARG A 129 17.19 -30.39 -0.15
CA ARG A 129 16.14 -31.15 -0.84
C ARG A 129 14.89 -30.28 -0.83
N LYS A 130 14.31 -30.01 -2.01
CA LYS A 130 13.08 -29.23 -2.14
C LYS A 130 12.11 -29.75 -1.08
N ARG A 131 11.89 -28.96 -0.02
CA ARG A 131 10.99 -29.34 1.07
C ARG A 131 9.65 -29.63 0.41
N ARG A 132 9.13 -30.84 0.56
CA ARG A 132 7.78 -31.15 0.10
C ARG A 132 6.84 -30.13 0.74
N LEU A 133 5.98 -29.52 -0.07
CA LEU A 133 4.98 -28.60 0.44
C LEU A 133 4.14 -29.36 1.49
N PRO A 134 3.73 -28.70 2.59
CA PRO A 134 2.84 -29.32 3.56
C PRO A 134 1.54 -29.74 2.85
N LYS A 135 0.83 -30.75 3.36
CA LYS A 135 -0.49 -31.13 2.81
C LYS A 135 -1.42 -29.91 2.87
N PHE A 136 -2.15 -29.65 1.80
CA PHE A 136 -3.15 -28.59 1.75
C PHE A 136 -4.38 -29.02 2.55
N THR A 137 -4.70 -28.28 3.59
CA THR A 137 -5.93 -28.48 4.35
C THR A 137 -6.98 -27.52 3.80
N PRO A 138 -8.04 -28.01 3.14
CA PRO A 138 -9.10 -27.14 2.63
C PRO A 138 -9.86 -26.50 3.81
N PRO A 139 -10.37 -25.26 3.65
CA PRO A 139 -11.13 -24.60 4.70
C PRO A 139 -12.53 -25.21 4.81
N HIS A 140 -12.67 -26.28 5.59
CA HIS A 140 -13.91 -27.05 5.76
C HIS A 140 -15.12 -26.20 6.18
N ALA A 141 -14.91 -25.17 7.00
CA ALA A 141 -15.99 -24.27 7.43
C ALA A 141 -16.60 -23.46 6.27
N LEU A 142 -15.78 -23.03 5.32
CA LEU A 142 -16.22 -22.29 4.13
C LEU A 142 -16.86 -23.22 3.11
N LEU A 143 -16.38 -24.47 3.03
CA LEU A 143 -16.87 -25.47 2.08
C LEU A 143 -18.15 -26.18 2.49
N ARG A 144 -18.67 -25.93 3.70
CA ARG A 144 -19.95 -26.49 4.15
C ARG A 144 -21.13 -26.09 3.25
N LYS A 145 -21.03 -24.96 2.55
CA LYS A 145 -22.02 -24.54 1.54
C LYS A 145 -22.05 -25.46 0.30
N TYR A 146 -21.00 -26.25 0.13
CA TYR A 146 -20.69 -27.05 -1.05
C TYR A 146 -20.62 -28.55 -0.73
N GLU A 147 -21.42 -29.03 0.23
CA GLU A 147 -21.43 -30.44 0.67
C GLU A 147 -21.65 -31.44 -0.49
N ASN A 148 -22.33 -31.03 -1.55
CA ASN A 148 -22.63 -31.89 -2.71
C ASN A 148 -21.53 -31.93 -3.79
N LEU A 149 -20.45 -31.15 -3.65
CA LEU A 149 -19.38 -31.10 -4.65
C LEU A 149 -18.42 -32.27 -4.47
N LYS A 150 -18.18 -33.02 -5.56
CA LYS A 150 -17.15 -34.07 -5.62
C LYS A 150 -15.77 -33.42 -5.71
N ILE A 151 -15.11 -33.26 -4.56
CA ILE A 151 -13.77 -32.67 -4.47
C ILE A 151 -12.73 -33.77 -4.76
N PRO A 152 -11.71 -33.52 -5.61
CA PRO A 152 -10.62 -34.47 -5.83
C PRO A 152 -9.76 -34.69 -4.59
N ASP A 153 -9.27 -35.91 -4.35
CA ASP A 153 -8.40 -36.23 -3.21
C ASP A 153 -6.92 -35.85 -3.43
N ASP A 154 -6.51 -35.61 -4.68
CA ASP A 154 -5.12 -35.27 -5.03
C ASP A 154 -4.73 -33.85 -4.54
N ASP A 155 -3.70 -33.73 -3.70
CA ASP A 155 -3.20 -32.44 -3.15
C ASP A 155 -2.89 -31.40 -4.24
N SER A 156 -2.26 -31.84 -5.35
CA SER A 156 -1.92 -30.97 -6.47
C SER A 156 -3.17 -30.40 -7.14
N ARG A 157 -4.20 -31.22 -7.35
CA ARG A 157 -5.46 -30.80 -7.97
C ARG A 157 -6.27 -29.92 -7.02
N LEU A 158 -6.29 -30.23 -5.73
CA LEU A 158 -6.87 -29.40 -4.68
C LEU A 158 -6.27 -28.00 -4.66
N ARG A 159 -4.94 -27.90 -4.72
CA ARG A 159 -4.24 -26.62 -4.78
C ARG A 159 -4.55 -25.85 -6.05
N SER A 160 -4.59 -26.51 -7.20
CA SER A 160 -4.98 -25.86 -8.46
C SER A 160 -6.43 -25.38 -8.44
N LEU A 161 -7.32 -26.13 -7.78
CA LEU A 161 -8.74 -25.78 -7.66
C LEU A 161 -8.94 -24.59 -6.71
N PHE A 162 -8.39 -24.67 -5.49
CA PHE A 162 -8.64 -23.68 -4.43
C PHE A 162 -7.69 -22.48 -4.46
N ARG A 163 -6.48 -22.64 -5.01
CA ARG A 163 -5.43 -21.62 -5.05
C ARG A 163 -4.87 -21.43 -6.46
N PRO A 164 -5.71 -21.16 -7.47
CA PRO A 164 -5.22 -20.88 -8.81
C PRO A 164 -4.31 -19.65 -8.78
N LYS A 165 -3.20 -19.73 -9.51
CA LYS A 165 -2.23 -18.64 -9.63
C LYS A 165 -2.29 -18.08 -11.03
N ILE A 166 -2.32 -16.76 -11.14
CA ILE A 166 -2.28 -16.04 -12.41
C ILE A 166 -1.11 -15.06 -12.39
N TRP A 167 -0.67 -14.65 -13.57
CA TRP A 167 0.33 -13.60 -13.71
C TRP A 167 -0.14 -12.54 -14.68
N PHE A 168 0.26 -11.30 -14.42
CA PHE A 168 0.01 -10.14 -15.28
C PHE A 168 1.34 -9.44 -15.57
N ASP A 169 1.61 -9.19 -16.85
CA ASP A 169 2.73 -8.36 -17.30
C ASP A 169 2.25 -6.92 -17.49
N MET A 170 2.77 -6.01 -16.67
CA MET A 170 2.30 -4.63 -16.59
C MET A 170 3.24 -3.69 -17.34
N GLU A 171 2.68 -2.76 -18.09
CA GLU A 171 3.40 -1.73 -18.83
C GLU A 171 2.72 -0.36 -18.67
N VAL A 172 3.52 0.70 -18.69
CA VAL A 172 3.00 2.06 -18.91
C VAL A 172 2.98 2.31 -20.41
N LYS A 173 1.79 2.50 -20.97
CA LYS A 173 1.55 2.59 -22.42
C LYS A 173 2.53 3.56 -23.09
N GLY A 174 3.36 3.03 -24.00
CA GLY A 174 4.32 3.82 -24.78
C GLY A 174 5.46 4.45 -23.98
N TYR A 175 5.76 3.92 -22.78
CA TYR A 175 6.85 4.46 -21.96
C TYR A 175 7.86 3.41 -21.49
N ARG A 176 7.44 2.46 -20.64
CA ARG A 176 8.33 1.38 -20.17
C ARG A 176 7.55 0.20 -19.59
N PRO A 177 8.07 -1.03 -19.71
CA PRO A 177 7.56 -2.18 -18.98
C PRO A 177 7.83 -2.01 -17.48
N LEU A 178 6.82 -2.28 -16.65
CA LEU A 178 6.93 -2.28 -15.18
C LEU A 178 7.28 -3.67 -14.62
N GLY A 179 6.94 -4.71 -15.39
CA GLY A 179 7.26 -6.11 -15.11
C GLY A 179 6.05 -6.94 -14.68
N VAL A 180 6.34 -8.15 -14.21
CA VAL A 180 5.32 -9.18 -13.97
C VAL A 180 4.92 -9.26 -12.50
N ILE A 181 3.61 -9.25 -12.25
CA ILE A 181 3.01 -9.60 -10.96
C ILE A 181 2.43 -11.01 -11.00
N VAL A 182 2.63 -11.77 -9.93
CA VAL A 182 2.04 -13.10 -9.75
C VAL A 182 1.06 -13.05 -8.59
N ILE A 183 -0.17 -13.43 -8.87
CA ILE A 183 -1.32 -13.32 -7.97
C ILE A 183 -1.81 -14.72 -7.64
N GLN A 184 -2.08 -14.98 -6.37
CA GLN A 184 -2.76 -16.18 -5.91
C GLN A 184 -4.20 -15.83 -5.57
N LEU A 185 -5.14 -16.50 -6.25
CA LEU A 185 -6.57 -16.32 -6.07
C LEU A 185 -7.14 -17.39 -5.11
N TYR A 186 -8.32 -17.12 -4.57
CA TYR A 186 -8.99 -17.93 -3.54
C TYR A 186 -10.41 -18.23 -3.99
N THR A 187 -10.64 -19.42 -4.54
CA THR A 187 -11.98 -19.75 -5.09
C THR A 187 -13.04 -19.84 -3.99
N GLU A 188 -12.68 -20.18 -2.77
CA GLU A 188 -13.61 -20.20 -1.63
C GLU A 188 -14.02 -18.80 -1.16
N ALA A 189 -13.29 -17.76 -1.55
CA ALA A 189 -13.62 -16.38 -1.21
C ALA A 189 -14.70 -15.82 -2.11
N ALA A 190 -14.56 -16.03 -3.43
CA ALA A 190 -15.52 -15.59 -4.44
C ALA A 190 -15.35 -16.42 -5.72
N PRO A 191 -16.01 -17.59 -5.84
CA PRO A 191 -15.72 -18.54 -6.91
C PRO A 191 -16.02 -17.98 -8.30
N GLN A 192 -17.15 -17.27 -8.45
CA GLN A 192 -17.56 -16.68 -9.73
C GLN A 192 -16.54 -15.65 -10.23
N VAL A 193 -16.07 -14.76 -9.35
CA VAL A 193 -15.10 -13.71 -9.68
C VAL A 193 -13.74 -14.31 -10.04
N VAL A 194 -13.28 -15.28 -9.24
CA VAL A 194 -11.99 -15.96 -9.47
C VAL A 194 -12.01 -16.73 -10.78
N LEU A 195 -13.08 -17.49 -11.07
CA LEU A 195 -13.18 -18.25 -12.32
C LEU A 195 -13.26 -17.34 -13.54
N GLU A 196 -13.94 -16.19 -13.46
CA GLU A 196 -13.98 -15.21 -14.55
C GLU A 196 -12.59 -14.61 -14.82
N LEU A 197 -11.83 -14.27 -13.77
CA LEU A 197 -10.44 -13.80 -13.91
C LEU A 197 -9.52 -14.87 -14.50
N VAL A 198 -9.65 -16.13 -14.07
CA VAL A 198 -8.90 -17.25 -14.64
C VAL A 198 -9.28 -17.45 -16.11
N ARG A 199 -10.56 -17.35 -16.45
CA ARG A 199 -11.04 -17.44 -17.83
C ARG A 199 -10.48 -16.34 -18.71
N LEU A 200 -10.44 -15.10 -18.22
CA LEU A 200 -9.78 -13.99 -18.92
C LEU A 200 -8.31 -14.32 -19.18
N CYS A 201 -7.61 -14.87 -18.19
CA CYS A 201 -6.20 -15.23 -18.33
C CYS A 201 -5.96 -16.37 -19.33
N ILE A 202 -6.88 -17.33 -19.40
CA ILE A 202 -6.79 -18.45 -20.36
C ILE A 202 -7.03 -17.96 -21.79
N LYS A 203 -8.03 -17.09 -21.98
CA LYS A 203 -8.36 -16.54 -23.31
C LYS A 203 -7.39 -15.46 -23.78
N LYS A 204 -6.65 -14.83 -22.86
CA LYS A 204 -5.78 -13.67 -23.10
C LYS A 204 -6.55 -12.43 -23.59
N ASP A 205 -7.78 -12.26 -23.12
CA ASP A 205 -8.65 -11.13 -23.47
C ASP A 205 -8.36 -9.89 -22.60
N MET A 206 -7.23 -9.23 -22.87
CA MET A 206 -6.70 -8.15 -22.00
C MET A 206 -7.38 -6.81 -22.15
N GLU A 207 -7.99 -6.56 -23.30
CA GLU A 207 -8.68 -5.30 -23.61
C GLU A 207 -9.85 -5.02 -22.67
N ARG A 208 -10.36 -6.08 -22.03
CA ARG A 208 -11.48 -6.02 -21.09
C ARG A 208 -11.12 -5.52 -19.71
N LEU A 209 -9.83 -5.54 -19.36
CA LEU A 209 -9.35 -5.18 -18.05
C LEU A 209 -8.61 -3.83 -18.12
N GLN A 210 -9.20 -2.81 -17.49
CA GLN A 210 -8.67 -1.43 -17.53
C GLN A 210 -8.50 -0.86 -16.13
N PHE A 211 -7.38 -0.19 -15.87
CA PHE A 211 -7.15 0.53 -14.62
C PHE A 211 -7.73 1.94 -14.70
N VAL A 212 -8.79 2.21 -13.94
CA VAL A 212 -9.56 3.46 -14.03
C VAL A 212 -9.03 4.52 -13.08
N ARG A 213 -8.74 4.14 -11.83
CA ARG A 213 -8.28 5.07 -10.79
C ARG A 213 -7.15 4.48 -9.99
N LEU A 214 -6.20 5.32 -9.62
CA LEU A 214 -4.99 4.93 -8.93
C LEU A 214 -4.78 5.85 -7.72
N PHE A 215 -5.00 5.33 -6.52
CA PHE A 215 -4.84 6.09 -5.28
C PHE A 215 -3.51 5.73 -4.62
N SER A 216 -2.58 6.69 -4.63
CA SER A 216 -1.25 6.49 -4.05
C SER A 216 -1.34 6.05 -2.58
N GLY A 217 -0.71 4.92 -2.27
CA GLY A 217 -0.61 4.37 -0.92
C GLY A 217 -1.85 3.65 -0.41
N LEU A 218 -2.92 3.58 -1.21
CA LEU A 218 -4.17 2.90 -0.90
C LEU A 218 -4.36 1.68 -1.81
N TRP A 219 -4.92 1.89 -3.00
CA TRP A 219 -5.18 0.84 -3.99
C TRP A 219 -5.33 1.42 -5.41
N VAL A 220 -5.30 0.54 -6.41
CA VAL A 220 -5.73 0.83 -7.78
C VAL A 220 -7.10 0.19 -8.02
N ASP A 221 -8.01 0.90 -8.66
CA ASP A 221 -9.31 0.41 -9.13
C ASP A 221 -9.18 -0.05 -10.58
N ALA A 222 -9.69 -1.25 -10.85
CA ALA A 222 -9.72 -1.90 -12.14
C ALA A 222 -11.17 -2.26 -12.51
N ASP A 223 -11.54 -1.96 -13.74
CA ASP A 223 -12.82 -2.33 -14.32
C ASP A 223 -12.61 -3.48 -15.29
N LEU A 224 -13.45 -4.50 -15.15
CA LEU A 224 -13.50 -5.68 -16.00
C LEU A 224 -14.82 -5.68 -16.77
N THR A 225 -14.76 -5.60 -18.10
CA THR A 225 -15.96 -5.71 -18.95
C THR A 225 -16.42 -7.17 -19.04
N LEU A 226 -17.71 -7.37 -18.78
CA LEU A 226 -18.39 -8.66 -18.70
C LEU A 226 -19.06 -8.99 -20.05
N ASP A 227 -18.77 -10.16 -20.58
CA ASP A 227 -19.49 -10.74 -21.74
C ASP A 227 -20.90 -11.22 -21.40
N SER A 228 -21.69 -11.50 -22.44
CA SER A 228 -22.99 -12.18 -22.36
C SER A 228 -22.92 -13.60 -21.77
N LYS A 229 -21.75 -14.26 -21.78
CA LYS A 229 -21.52 -15.61 -21.22
C LYS A 229 -20.81 -15.57 -19.85
N THR A 230 -21.05 -14.56 -19.04
CA THR A 230 -20.32 -14.36 -17.78
C THR A 230 -20.79 -15.26 -16.66
N LEU A 231 -19.86 -15.61 -15.79
CA LEU A 231 -20.13 -16.39 -14.57
C LEU A 231 -20.58 -15.49 -13.40
N ILE A 232 -20.41 -14.17 -13.55
CA ILE A 232 -20.74 -13.18 -12.54
C ILE A 232 -22.22 -12.80 -12.67
N ASN A 233 -23.04 -13.37 -11.78
CA ASN A 233 -24.45 -13.07 -11.68
C ASN A 233 -24.70 -11.76 -10.92
N LYS A 234 -25.96 -11.28 -10.90
CA LYS A 234 -26.35 -10.12 -10.08
C LYS A 234 -26.06 -10.33 -8.59
N ASN A 235 -26.21 -11.57 -8.11
CA ASN A 235 -25.92 -11.96 -6.74
C ASN A 235 -24.61 -12.75 -6.74
N ILE A 236 -23.51 -12.05 -6.49
CA ILE A 236 -22.18 -12.66 -6.38
C ILE A 236 -22.11 -13.40 -5.04
N GLU A 237 -21.75 -14.69 -5.08
CA GLU A 237 -21.46 -15.43 -3.86
C GLU A 237 -20.07 -15.04 -3.35
N TYR A 238 -19.99 -14.69 -2.06
CA TYR A 238 -18.72 -14.32 -1.44
C TYR A 238 -18.64 -14.75 0.03
N ASP A 239 -17.41 -14.85 0.52
CA ASP A 239 -17.09 -14.97 1.94
C ASP A 239 -16.00 -13.99 2.34
N MET A 240 -16.33 -13.09 3.27
CA MET A 240 -15.43 -12.02 3.71
C MET A 240 -14.29 -12.54 4.61
N ARG A 241 -14.43 -13.76 5.15
CA ARG A 241 -13.45 -14.34 6.10
C ARG A 241 -12.31 -15.07 5.42
N ALA A 242 -12.43 -15.33 4.12
CA ALA A 242 -11.46 -16.15 3.38
C ALA A 242 -10.08 -15.47 3.22
N VAL A 243 -10.05 -14.14 3.04
CA VAL A 243 -8.82 -13.38 2.84
C VAL A 243 -8.78 -12.15 3.75
N ASP A 244 -7.75 -12.06 4.58
CA ASP A 244 -7.51 -10.93 5.48
C ASP A 244 -6.63 -9.87 4.79
N HIS A 245 -7.16 -8.64 4.68
CA HIS A 245 -6.50 -7.47 4.10
C HIS A 245 -5.34 -6.95 4.96
N GLY A 246 -5.23 -7.39 6.21
CA GLY A 246 -4.21 -7.02 7.17
C GLY A 246 -2.95 -7.86 7.16
N ILE A 247 -3.00 -9.05 6.56
CA ILE A 247 -1.86 -10.00 6.52
C ILE A 247 -1.01 -9.75 5.27
N HIS A 248 -1.66 -9.66 4.12
CA HIS A 248 -0.99 -9.54 2.82
C HIS A 248 -1.07 -8.10 2.29
N SER A 249 -0.02 -7.66 1.58
CA SER A 249 -0.08 -6.51 0.68
C SER A 249 -0.47 -6.99 -0.72
N GLY A 250 -1.01 -6.12 -1.58
CA GLY A 250 -1.41 -6.56 -2.92
C GLY A 250 -2.71 -7.36 -2.91
N VAL A 251 -3.60 -7.14 -1.94
CA VAL A 251 -4.87 -7.88 -1.84
C VAL A 251 -5.83 -7.36 -2.89
N PHE A 252 -6.38 -8.29 -3.67
CA PHE A 252 -7.45 -8.08 -4.64
C PHE A 252 -8.78 -8.15 -3.90
N HIS A 253 -9.56 -7.09 -3.99
CA HIS A 253 -10.81 -6.98 -3.25
C HIS A 253 -11.85 -6.14 -3.97
N PHE A 254 -13.13 -6.48 -3.82
CA PHE A 254 -14.24 -5.68 -4.34
C PHE A 254 -15.18 -5.22 -3.22
N SER A 255 -15.93 -4.15 -3.48
CA SER A 255 -16.90 -3.58 -2.54
C SER A 255 -18.27 -4.24 -2.71
N VAL A 256 -18.85 -4.71 -1.61
CA VAL A 256 -20.19 -5.32 -1.60
C VAL A 256 -21.28 -4.26 -1.42
N GLU A 257 -21.02 -3.25 -0.59
CA GLU A 257 -22.00 -2.30 -0.05
C GLU A 257 -22.71 -1.45 -1.11
N ASP A 258 -22.17 -1.36 -2.32
CA ASP A 258 -22.48 -0.25 -3.22
C ASP A 258 -23.34 -0.62 -4.45
N GLY A 259 -23.62 -1.91 -4.71
CA GLY A 259 -24.13 -2.34 -6.02
C GLY A 259 -23.25 -1.88 -7.20
N LYS A 260 -22.04 -1.38 -6.91
CA LYS A 260 -21.02 -0.88 -7.85
C LYS A 260 -20.17 -2.00 -8.41
N ALA A 261 -20.13 -3.15 -7.73
CA ALA A 261 -19.35 -4.30 -8.19
C ALA A 261 -19.89 -4.85 -9.51
N ASN A 262 -21.16 -4.66 -9.87
CA ASN A 262 -21.68 -5.05 -11.18
C ASN A 262 -22.66 -3.98 -11.68
N ARG A 263 -22.14 -2.97 -12.40
CA ARG A 263 -22.97 -1.97 -13.07
C ARG A 263 -22.95 -2.24 -14.57
N ARG A 264 -24.12 -2.56 -15.15
CA ARG A 264 -24.32 -2.61 -16.60
C ARG A 264 -23.29 -3.50 -17.33
N GLY A 265 -22.93 -4.65 -16.76
CA GLY A 265 -21.94 -5.55 -17.38
C GLY A 265 -20.48 -5.12 -17.17
N ILE A 266 -20.19 -4.32 -16.15
CA ILE A 266 -18.82 -4.00 -15.75
C ILE A 266 -18.63 -4.43 -14.30
N PHE A 267 -17.60 -5.25 -14.07
CA PHE A 267 -17.17 -5.68 -12.76
C PHE A 267 -15.97 -4.86 -12.27
N SER A 268 -16.17 -4.05 -11.24
CA SER A 268 -15.11 -3.22 -10.67
C SER A 268 -14.50 -3.87 -9.43
N PHE A 269 -13.19 -4.03 -9.42
CA PHE A 269 -12.42 -4.49 -8.27
C PHE A 269 -11.21 -3.60 -8.00
N SER A 270 -10.59 -3.74 -6.84
CA SER A 270 -9.44 -2.94 -6.46
C SER A 270 -8.26 -3.83 -6.02
N ILE A 271 -7.05 -3.33 -6.17
CA ILE A 271 -5.80 -3.98 -5.75
C ILE A 271 -5.06 -3.07 -4.77
N SER A 272 -4.96 -3.49 -3.51
CA SER A 272 -4.30 -2.72 -2.46
C SER A 272 -2.78 -2.69 -2.56
N PHE A 273 -2.15 -1.54 -2.37
CA PHE A 273 -0.68 -1.43 -2.33
C PHE A 273 -0.12 -1.77 -0.94
N LYS A 274 -0.92 -1.55 0.11
CA LYS A 274 -0.55 -1.76 1.51
C LYS A 274 -1.52 -2.72 2.20
N ARG A 275 -1.13 -3.17 3.38
CA ARG A 275 -2.01 -3.93 4.29
C ARG A 275 -3.06 -2.97 4.86
N LEU A 276 -4.33 -3.27 4.64
CA LEU A 276 -5.45 -2.40 4.99
C LEU A 276 -6.48 -3.15 5.86
N ARG A 277 -6.17 -3.32 7.15
CA ARG A 277 -7.06 -4.00 8.12
C ARG A 277 -8.47 -3.40 8.18
N VAL A 278 -8.59 -2.09 7.93
CA VAL A 278 -9.87 -1.36 7.93
C VAL A 278 -10.85 -1.82 6.85
N LEU A 279 -10.37 -2.56 5.83
CA LEU A 279 -11.22 -3.10 4.76
C LEU A 279 -11.85 -4.44 5.13
N ASN A 280 -11.34 -5.12 6.17
CA ASN A 280 -11.92 -6.37 6.64
C ASN A 280 -13.35 -6.15 7.11
N GLY A 281 -14.28 -6.97 6.60
CA GLY A 281 -15.70 -6.86 6.94
C GLY A 281 -16.47 -5.78 6.16
N ARG A 282 -15.80 -4.97 5.31
CA ARG A 282 -16.46 -4.05 4.37
C ARG A 282 -16.27 -4.46 2.91
N ARG A 283 -15.06 -4.93 2.58
CA ARG A 283 -14.69 -5.41 1.25
C ARG A 283 -14.36 -6.89 1.30
N VAL A 284 -14.66 -7.59 0.22
CA VAL A 284 -14.35 -9.02 0.06
C VAL A 284 -13.00 -9.14 -0.62
N GLY A 285 -12.03 -9.72 0.09
CA GLY A 285 -10.75 -10.09 -0.50
C GLY A 285 -10.83 -11.46 -1.18
N PHE A 286 -10.34 -11.59 -2.40
CA PHE A 286 -10.40 -12.84 -3.18
C PHE A 286 -9.04 -13.26 -3.77
N GLY A 287 -7.99 -12.46 -3.57
CA GLY A 287 -6.65 -12.76 -4.07
C GLY A 287 -5.58 -11.92 -3.40
N HIS A 288 -4.31 -12.32 -3.51
CA HIS A 288 -3.19 -11.48 -3.10
C HIS A 288 -1.97 -11.67 -4.01
N VAL A 289 -1.13 -10.64 -4.10
CA VAL A 289 0.14 -10.69 -4.86
C VAL A 289 1.20 -11.48 -4.09
N VAL A 290 1.71 -12.55 -4.71
CA VAL A 290 2.79 -13.40 -4.18
C VAL A 290 4.16 -12.90 -4.66
N ARG A 291 4.26 -12.41 -5.89
CA ARG A 291 5.50 -11.86 -6.48
C ARG A 291 5.19 -10.60 -7.28
N GLY A 292 6.16 -9.68 -7.35
CA GLY A 292 5.99 -8.42 -8.09
C GLY A 292 5.53 -7.23 -7.23
N ALA A 293 5.79 -7.26 -5.91
CA ALA A 293 5.51 -6.12 -5.03
C ALA A 293 6.23 -4.83 -5.49
N LYS A 294 7.41 -4.95 -6.09
CA LYS A 294 8.15 -3.81 -6.68
C LYS A 294 7.37 -3.16 -7.83
N THR A 295 6.77 -3.98 -8.70
CA THR A 295 5.94 -3.51 -9.82
C THR A 295 4.74 -2.73 -9.31
N LEU A 296 4.05 -3.23 -8.28
CA LEU A 296 2.96 -2.50 -7.62
C LEU A 296 3.40 -1.13 -7.05
N ASN A 297 4.59 -1.07 -6.44
CA ASN A 297 5.14 0.20 -5.95
C ASN A 297 5.41 1.17 -7.11
N CYS A 298 5.96 0.70 -8.22
CA CYS A 298 6.17 1.54 -9.40
C CYS A 298 4.85 2.02 -10.02
N VAL A 299 3.79 1.20 -10.02
CA VAL A 299 2.45 1.59 -10.45
C VAL A 299 1.94 2.76 -9.59
N GLN A 300 2.22 2.74 -8.27
CA GLN A 300 1.83 3.78 -7.34
C GLN A 300 2.36 5.19 -7.70
N ASP A 301 3.56 5.26 -8.28
CA ASP A 301 4.23 6.51 -8.64
C ASP A 301 3.51 7.28 -9.76
N TYR A 302 2.64 6.60 -10.53
CA TYR A 302 1.84 7.21 -11.60
C TYR A 302 0.49 7.74 -11.12
N SER A 303 0.25 7.79 -9.81
CA SER A 303 -0.95 8.37 -9.20
C SER A 303 -0.92 9.90 -9.18
N THR A 304 -2.08 10.54 -9.36
CA THR A 304 -2.30 11.94 -8.96
C THR A 304 -3.10 12.03 -7.67
N LYS A 305 -3.09 13.21 -7.01
CA LYS A 305 -3.88 13.45 -5.79
C LYS A 305 -5.38 13.15 -5.96
N ASN A 306 -5.90 13.29 -7.19
CA ASN A 306 -7.31 13.07 -7.51
C ASN A 306 -7.62 11.62 -7.91
N GLY A 307 -6.63 10.72 -7.89
CA GLY A 307 -6.79 9.33 -8.29
C GLY A 307 -6.76 9.10 -9.80
N LYS A 308 -6.60 10.14 -10.64
CA LYS A 308 -6.44 9.97 -12.09
C LYS A 308 -5.00 9.54 -12.39
N PRO A 309 -4.75 8.49 -13.18
CA PRO A 309 -3.38 8.10 -13.52
C PRO A 309 -2.73 9.14 -14.45
N THR A 310 -1.47 9.49 -14.19
CA THR A 310 -0.67 10.41 -15.02
C THR A 310 -0.39 9.82 -16.40
N LYS A 311 -0.18 8.50 -16.45
CA LYS A 311 -0.01 7.71 -17.67
C LYS A 311 -0.85 6.45 -17.57
N GLU A 312 -1.38 6.01 -18.71
CA GLU A 312 -2.20 4.80 -18.79
C GLU A 312 -1.34 3.56 -18.48
N VAL A 313 -1.71 2.83 -17.43
CA VAL A 313 -1.12 1.53 -17.08
C VAL A 313 -1.98 0.47 -17.75
N VAL A 314 -1.37 -0.43 -18.50
CA VAL A 314 -2.02 -1.50 -19.25
C VAL A 314 -1.35 -2.84 -18.95
N ILE A 315 -2.11 -3.91 -19.16
CA ILE A 315 -1.60 -5.27 -19.00
C ILE A 315 -1.34 -5.83 -20.40
N MET A 316 -0.08 -6.09 -20.71
CA MET A 316 0.34 -6.54 -22.03
C MET A 316 0.09 -8.03 -22.25
N ASN A 317 0.28 -8.83 -21.20
CA ASN A 317 0.15 -10.27 -21.29
C ASN A 317 -0.30 -10.87 -19.96
N CYS A 318 -0.96 -12.01 -20.01
CA CYS A 318 -1.38 -12.76 -18.84
C CYS A 318 -1.31 -14.27 -19.08
N GLY A 319 -1.43 -15.00 -17.97
CA GLY A 319 -1.67 -16.42 -18.04
C GLY A 319 -1.92 -17.02 -16.67
N VAL A 320 -2.25 -18.31 -16.71
CA VAL A 320 -2.43 -19.14 -15.52
C VAL A 320 -1.14 -19.93 -15.27
N ILE A 321 -0.75 -20.04 -14.01
CA ILE A 321 0.33 -20.90 -13.54
C ILE A 321 -0.30 -22.17 -12.99
N HIS A 322 -0.05 -23.30 -13.65
CA HIS A 322 -0.49 -24.62 -13.22
C HIS A 322 0.44 -25.23 -12.16
#